data_AF-A0A9P2ZQ64-F1
#
_entry.id   AF-A0A9P2ZQ64-F1
#
_cell.length_a   1.000
_cell.length_b   1.000
_cell.length_c   1.000
_cell.angle_alpha   90.00
_cell.angle_beta   90.00
_cell.angle_gamma   90.00
#
_symmetry.space_group_name_H-M   'P 1'
#
loop_
_entity.id
_entity.type
_entity.pdbx_description
1 polymer ?
#
loop_
_entity_poly.entity_id
_entity_poly.type
_entity_poly.pdbx_seq_one_letter_code
_entity_poly.pdbx_strand_id
1 'polypeptide(L)'
;MRLSNILRSLQPAATRGSPLMARSASALPSSVASPGSQRAASTVSDLEQGQVLQEELPLRLQAIKLYKELHRLGREYPDPGYDFNKRLRRAFEKNAKITDPEALKKQLELGEHIKKGESSIYIALKVLALISLKKYRHLRRAYHPNEGPR
;
A
#
# COMPACT_ATOMS: atom_id res chain seq x y z
N MET A 1 -32.46 40.76 16.27
CA MET A 1 -32.57 40.95 17.74
C MET A 1 -32.52 39.59 18.43
N ARG A 2 -31.52 39.41 19.31
CA ARG A 2 -31.38 38.49 20.47
C ARG A 2 -29.93 37.97 20.52
N LEU A 3 -29.03 38.74 21.15
CA LEU A 3 -28.58 38.56 22.55
C LEU A 3 -27.71 37.29 22.67
N SER A 4 -26.38 37.39 22.49
CA SER A 4 -25.35 37.74 23.48
C SER A 4 -25.12 36.72 24.59
N ASN A 5 -23.86 36.27 24.66
CA ASN A 5 -23.11 35.79 25.82
C ASN A 5 -23.44 34.41 26.41
N ILE A 6 -22.41 33.60 26.66
CA ILE A 6 -21.76 33.52 27.98
C ILE A 6 -20.52 32.61 27.89
N LEU A 7 -19.38 33.21 28.22
CA LEU A 7 -18.14 32.57 28.67
C LEU A 7 -18.40 31.37 29.58
N ARG A 8 -17.73 30.24 29.34
CA ARG A 8 -17.33 29.35 30.44
C ARG A 8 -15.80 29.36 30.52
N SER A 9 -15.36 30.28 31.35
CA SER A 9 -14.02 30.44 31.89
C SER A 9 -13.53 29.20 32.64
N LEU A 10 -12.22 29.00 32.56
CA LEU A 10 -11.28 28.59 33.63
C LEU A 10 -11.74 27.52 34.63
N GLN A 11 -10.94 26.44 34.69
CA GLN A 11 -10.20 26.13 35.92
C GLN A 11 -9.12 25.05 35.68
N PRO A 12 -7.86 25.29 36.11
CA PRO A 12 -6.91 24.26 36.48
C PRO A 12 -6.92 24.05 38.01
N ALA A 13 -6.88 22.80 38.47
CA ALA A 13 -6.62 22.43 39.87
C ALA A 13 -5.43 21.46 39.86
N ALA A 14 -4.22 21.85 40.28
CA ALA A 14 -3.77 22.06 41.65
C ALA A 14 -3.67 20.75 42.47
N THR A 15 -2.41 20.28 42.57
CA THR A 15 -1.72 19.79 43.79
C THR A 15 -2.26 18.59 44.58
N ARG A 16 -1.35 17.63 44.84
CA ARG A 16 -1.07 16.85 46.07
C ARG A 16 -0.26 15.63 45.60
N GLY A 17 0.89 15.22 46.10
CA GLY A 17 1.73 15.56 47.25
C GLY A 17 2.79 14.44 47.30
N SER A 18 4.05 14.77 47.60
CA SER A 18 5.12 13.81 47.93
C SER A 18 4.77 13.07 49.26
N PRO A 19 5.41 11.95 49.68
CA PRO A 19 6.87 11.88 49.89
C PRO A 19 7.58 10.53 49.70
N LEU A 20 8.90 10.67 49.64
CA LEU A 20 9.97 9.74 50.01
C LEU A 20 9.61 8.75 51.12
N MET A 21 9.88 7.46 50.89
CA MET A 21 10.17 6.49 51.96
C MET A 21 11.43 5.72 51.55
N ALA A 22 12.53 6.08 52.20
CA ALA A 22 13.68 5.21 52.37
C ALA A 22 13.29 4.07 53.32
N ARG A 23 13.57 2.82 52.95
CA ARG A 23 13.79 1.73 53.91
C ARG A 23 15.00 0.91 53.46
N SER A 24 16.06 1.08 54.24
CA SER A 24 17.13 0.13 54.50
C SER A 24 16.59 -1.27 54.77
N ALA A 25 17.23 -2.31 54.21
CA ALA A 25 17.63 -3.50 54.95
C ALA A 25 18.52 -4.40 54.09
N SER A 26 19.75 -4.54 54.54
CA SER A 26 20.68 -5.62 54.25
C SER A 26 20.08 -7.01 54.48
N ALA A 27 20.30 -7.93 53.55
CA ALA A 27 20.62 -9.35 53.82
C ALA A 27 20.97 -10.07 52.50
N LEU A 28 22.23 -10.45 52.33
CA LEU A 28 22.60 -11.64 51.58
C LEU A 28 22.56 -12.82 52.57
N PRO A 29 22.19 -14.04 52.13
CA PRO A 29 23.24 -14.95 51.71
C PRO A 29 22.89 -15.79 50.46
N SER A 30 23.90 -15.92 49.60
CA SER A 30 24.24 -17.10 48.79
C SER A 30 23.19 -18.23 48.67
N SER A 31 22.54 -18.29 47.51
CA SER A 31 22.00 -19.54 46.98
C SER A 31 22.69 -19.84 45.65
N VAL A 32 23.53 -20.88 45.70
CA VAL A 32 24.12 -21.54 44.55
C VAL A 32 22.97 -22.21 43.78
N ALA A 33 22.56 -21.61 42.67
CA ALA A 33 21.73 -22.27 41.68
C ALA A 33 22.35 -22.01 40.31
N SER A 34 23.14 -22.98 39.85
CA SER A 34 23.57 -23.09 38.46
C SER A 34 22.34 -23.07 37.54
N PRO A 35 22.28 -22.21 36.51
CA PRO A 35 21.49 -22.47 35.32
C PRO A 35 22.48 -22.91 34.22
N GLY A 36 22.99 -24.12 34.35
CA GLY A 36 23.51 -24.84 33.20
C GLY A 36 22.32 -25.22 32.31
N SER A 37 22.43 -24.92 31.02
CA SER A 37 21.60 -25.48 29.95
C SER A 37 20.22 -24.84 29.70
N GLN A 38 20.18 -23.53 29.41
CA GLN A 38 19.12 -22.93 28.58
C GLN A 38 19.70 -21.87 27.64
N ARG A 39 20.64 -22.27 26.76
CA ARG A 39 21.14 -21.45 25.64
C ARG A 39 21.30 -22.31 24.39
N ALA A 40 20.20 -22.92 23.96
CA ALA A 40 20.18 -23.65 22.67
C ALA A 40 18.91 -23.40 21.85
N ALA A 41 17.94 -22.62 22.36
CA ALA A 41 16.67 -22.38 21.66
C ALA A 41 16.66 -21.13 20.75
N SER A 42 17.70 -20.28 20.79
CA SER A 42 17.73 -19.03 20.00
C SER A 42 18.52 -19.12 18.69
N THR A 43 19.38 -20.14 18.49
CA THR A 43 20.25 -20.22 17.30
C THR A 43 19.48 -20.59 16.03
N VAL A 44 18.37 -21.32 16.15
CA VAL A 44 17.51 -21.66 15.00
C VAL A 44 16.70 -20.47 14.49
N SER A 45 16.31 -19.54 15.36
CA SER A 45 15.54 -18.35 15.00
C SER A 45 16.35 -17.33 14.19
N ASP A 46 17.63 -17.14 14.56
CA ASP A 46 18.50 -16.15 13.94
C ASP A 46 18.97 -16.59 12.54
N LEU A 47 19.12 -17.90 12.31
CA LEU A 47 19.49 -18.46 11.00
C LEU A 47 18.34 -18.41 9.99
N GLU A 48 17.09 -18.61 10.43
CA GLU A 48 15.92 -18.44 9.56
C GLU A 48 15.66 -16.96 9.23
N GLN A 49 15.88 -16.04 10.18
CA GLN A 49 15.73 -14.60 9.94
C GLN A 49 16.73 -14.05 8.91
N GLY A 50 17.95 -14.61 8.85
CA GLY A 50 18.94 -14.23 7.84
C GLY A 50 18.53 -14.59 6.41
N GLN A 51 17.80 -15.69 6.22
CA GLN A 51 17.31 -16.12 4.91
C GLN A 51 16.12 -15.26 4.43
N VAL A 52 15.21 -14.88 5.33
CA VAL A 52 14.05 -14.03 5.01
C VAL A 52 14.47 -12.67 4.44
N LEU A 53 15.54 -12.07 4.98
CA LEU A 53 16.06 -10.79 4.49
C LEU A 53 16.69 -10.88 3.10
N GLN A 54 17.26 -12.03 2.72
CA GLN A 54 17.84 -12.24 1.41
C GLN A 54 16.77 -12.37 0.31
N GLU A 55 15.60 -12.91 0.63
CA GLU A 55 14.46 -12.97 -0.31
C GLU A 55 13.74 -11.62 -0.45
N GLU A 56 13.69 -10.78 0.58
CA GLU A 56 12.96 -9.49 0.51
C GLU A 56 13.54 -8.52 -0.53
N LEU A 57 14.87 -8.33 -0.54
CA LEU A 57 15.54 -7.36 -1.40
C LEU A 57 15.24 -7.53 -2.91
N PRO A 58 15.36 -8.74 -3.51
CA PRO A 58 15.04 -8.93 -4.93
C PRO A 58 13.58 -8.65 -5.27
N LEU A 59 12.64 -8.98 -4.38
CA LEU A 59 11.20 -8.75 -4.58
C LEU A 59 10.88 -7.25 -4.57
N ARG A 60 11.51 -6.47 -3.68
CA ARG A 60 11.37 -5.00 -3.69
C ARG A 60 11.87 -4.36 -4.97
N LEU A 61 12.99 -4.85 -5.50
CA LEU A 61 13.53 -4.37 -6.77
C LEU A 61 12.57 -4.68 -7.94
N GLN A 62 11.96 -5.86 -7.94
CA GLN A 62 10.92 -6.22 -8.91
C GLN A 62 9.70 -5.30 -8.78
N ALA A 63 9.23 -5.01 -7.56
CA ALA A 63 8.11 -4.11 -7.34
C ALA A 63 8.39 -2.68 -7.84
N ILE A 64 9.62 -2.19 -7.68
CA ILE A 64 10.05 -0.88 -8.21
C ILE A 64 10.05 -0.88 -9.74
N LYS A 65 10.54 -1.95 -10.38
CA LYS A 65 10.49 -2.09 -11.85
C LYS A 65 9.04 -2.08 -12.33
N LEU A 66 8.19 -2.87 -11.70
CA LEU A 66 6.77 -2.98 -12.01
C LEU A 66 6.06 -1.62 -11.86
N TYR A 67 6.33 -0.88 -10.79
CA TYR A 67 5.80 0.49 -10.60
C TYR A 67 6.17 1.42 -11.76
N LYS A 68 7.43 1.41 -12.21
CA LYS A 68 7.89 2.26 -13.33
C LYS A 68 7.20 1.88 -14.64
N GLU A 69 7.00 0.60 -14.88
CA GLU A 69 6.27 0.12 -16.06
C GLU A 69 4.80 0.54 -16.03
N LEU A 70 4.10 0.30 -14.92
CA LEU A 70 2.71 0.74 -14.72
C LEU A 70 2.56 2.25 -14.85
N HIS A 71 3.50 3.01 -14.30
CA HIS A 71 3.49 4.47 -14.42
C HIS A 71 3.66 4.94 -15.86
N ARG A 72 4.44 4.23 -16.70
CA ARG A 72 4.53 4.53 -18.15
C ARG A 72 3.21 4.23 -18.85
N LEU A 73 2.61 3.07 -18.61
CA LEU A 73 1.30 2.69 -19.15
C LEU A 73 0.21 3.69 -18.75
N GLY A 74 0.28 4.21 -17.52
CA GLY A 74 -0.62 5.24 -17.03
C GLY A 74 -0.57 6.57 -17.76
N ARG A 75 0.47 6.84 -18.58
CA ARG A 75 0.56 8.06 -19.42
C ARG A 75 -0.11 7.87 -20.78
N GLU A 76 -0.10 6.65 -21.29
CA GLU A 76 -0.76 6.25 -22.53
C GLU A 76 -2.25 5.92 -22.31
N TYR A 77 -2.72 6.04 -21.06
CA TYR A 77 -4.08 5.76 -20.68
C TYR A 77 -5.05 6.74 -21.36
N PRO A 78 -6.10 6.24 -22.04
CA PRO A 78 -7.00 7.05 -22.87
C PRO A 78 -7.92 7.99 -22.08
N ASP A 79 -8.24 7.66 -20.82
CA ASP A 79 -9.24 8.38 -20.03
C ASP A 79 -8.57 9.43 -19.15
N PRO A 80 -8.64 10.72 -19.50
CA PRO A 80 -7.97 11.79 -18.75
C PRO A 80 -8.57 12.01 -17.35
N GLY A 81 -9.80 11.54 -17.09
CA GLY A 81 -10.47 11.70 -15.79
C GLY A 81 -10.20 10.58 -14.78
N TYR A 82 -9.54 9.48 -15.19
CA TYR A 82 -9.37 8.30 -14.34
C TYR A 82 -8.20 8.43 -13.33
N ASP A 83 -7.31 9.41 -13.52
CA ASP A 83 -6.17 9.70 -12.64
C ASP A 83 -5.36 8.42 -12.25
N PHE A 84 -5.09 7.54 -13.22
CA PHE A 84 -4.48 6.23 -12.99
C PHE A 84 -3.23 6.29 -12.11
N ASN A 85 -2.30 7.21 -12.44
CA ASN A 85 -1.03 7.37 -11.71
C ASN A 85 -1.23 7.74 -10.23
N LYS A 86 -2.27 8.51 -9.91
CA LYS A 86 -2.59 8.90 -8.53
C LYS A 86 -3.10 7.71 -7.73
N ARG A 87 -3.92 6.85 -8.34
CA ARG A 87 -4.43 5.64 -7.71
C ARG A 87 -3.33 4.59 -7.55
N LEU A 88 -2.48 4.43 -8.57
CA LEU A 88 -1.29 3.58 -8.52
C LEU A 88 -0.38 3.96 -7.35
N ARG A 89 -0.03 5.25 -7.22
CA ARG A 89 0.78 5.76 -6.11
C ARG A 89 0.17 5.43 -4.75
N ARG A 90 -1.13 5.69 -4.55
CA ARG A 90 -1.84 5.37 -3.31
C ARG A 90 -1.83 3.87 -2.98
N ALA A 91 -1.92 3.00 -3.99
CA ALA A 91 -1.86 1.55 -3.79
C ALA A 91 -0.47 1.11 -3.31
N PHE A 92 0.59 1.58 -3.96
CA PHE A 92 1.97 1.27 -3.56
C PHE A 92 2.34 1.87 -2.20
N GLU A 93 1.86 3.07 -1.87
CA GLU A 93 2.06 3.69 -0.55
C GLU A 93 1.43 2.88 0.58
N LYS A 94 0.23 2.32 0.37
CA LYS A 94 -0.44 1.44 1.35
C LYS A 94 0.36 0.16 1.61
N ASN A 95 0.96 -0.40 0.57
CA ASN A 95 1.67 -1.67 0.62
C ASN A 95 3.16 -1.53 0.97
N ALA A 96 3.70 -0.31 1.09
CA ALA A 96 5.12 -0.06 1.31
C ALA A 96 5.66 -0.67 2.62
N LYS A 97 4.80 -0.77 3.65
CA LYS A 97 5.17 -1.23 5.00
C LYS A 97 5.04 -2.74 5.21
N ILE A 98 4.56 -3.50 4.22
CA ILE A 98 4.46 -4.95 4.31
C ILE A 98 5.88 -5.51 4.31
N THR A 99 6.26 -6.34 5.28
CA THR A 99 7.60 -6.97 5.40
C THR A 99 7.55 -8.49 5.26
N ASP A 100 6.35 -9.05 5.11
CA ASP A 100 6.14 -10.48 4.91
C ASP A 100 6.39 -10.87 3.44
N PRO A 101 7.30 -11.82 3.15
CA PRO A 101 7.67 -12.18 1.78
C PRO A 101 6.52 -12.81 1.00
N GLU A 102 5.63 -13.57 1.64
CA GLU A 102 4.48 -14.17 0.95
C GLU A 102 3.46 -13.11 0.53
N ALA A 103 3.15 -12.18 1.42
CA ALA A 103 2.29 -11.04 1.11
C ALA A 103 2.89 -10.19 -0.02
N LEU A 104 4.22 -10.00 -0.04
CA LEU A 104 4.91 -9.25 -1.08
C LEU A 104 4.80 -9.91 -2.45
N LYS A 105 4.98 -11.25 -2.52
CA LYS A 105 4.79 -12.05 -3.75
C LYS A 105 3.36 -11.92 -4.28
N LYS A 106 2.34 -12.04 -3.43
CA LYS A 106 0.93 -11.86 -3.82
C LYS A 106 0.63 -10.46 -4.37
N GLN A 107 1.19 -9.41 -3.76
CA GLN A 107 1.02 -8.04 -4.25
C GLN A 107 1.72 -7.80 -5.59
N LEU A 108 2.88 -8.42 -5.80
CA LEU A 108 3.58 -8.43 -7.08
C LEU A 108 2.73 -9.09 -8.17
N GLU A 109 2.16 -10.27 -7.91
CA GLU A 109 1.27 -10.97 -8.83
C GLU A 109 0.06 -10.12 -9.22
N LEU A 110 -0.59 -9.48 -8.23
CA LEU A 110 -1.69 -8.55 -8.51
C LEU A 110 -1.27 -7.39 -9.41
N GLY A 111 -0.10 -6.81 -9.16
CA GLY A 111 0.44 -5.74 -10.02
C GLY A 111 0.74 -6.21 -11.45
N GLU A 112 1.23 -7.43 -11.63
CA GLU A 112 1.42 -8.03 -12.94
C GLU A 112 0.08 -8.29 -13.66
N HIS A 113 -0.93 -8.72 -12.92
CA HIS A 113 -2.29 -8.88 -13.45
C HIS A 113 -2.88 -7.55 -13.89
N ILE A 114 -2.63 -6.45 -13.17
CA ILE A 114 -3.05 -5.11 -13.61
C ILE A 114 -2.33 -4.73 -14.91
N LYS A 115 -1.01 -4.96 -15.00
CA LYS A 115 -0.24 -4.72 -16.23
C LYS A 115 -0.80 -5.51 -17.43
N LYS A 116 -1.09 -6.79 -17.25
CA LYS A 116 -1.64 -7.68 -18.30
C LYS A 116 -3.10 -7.34 -18.62
N GLY A 117 -3.91 -7.13 -17.59
CA GLY A 117 -5.36 -6.92 -17.67
C GLY A 117 -5.74 -5.56 -18.24
N GLU A 118 -5.13 -4.47 -17.78
CA GLU A 118 -5.34 -3.13 -18.36
C GLU A 118 -4.91 -3.12 -19.83
N SER A 119 -3.78 -3.73 -20.17
CA SER A 119 -3.34 -3.83 -21.57
C SER A 119 -4.33 -4.64 -22.42
N SER A 120 -4.78 -5.80 -21.93
CA SER A 120 -5.65 -6.70 -22.70
C SER A 120 -7.09 -6.18 -22.84
N ILE A 121 -7.72 -5.76 -21.73
CA ILE A 121 -9.10 -5.26 -21.71
C ILE A 121 -9.20 -3.99 -22.55
N TYR A 122 -8.26 -3.06 -22.40
CA TYR A 122 -8.27 -1.83 -23.17
C TYR A 122 -8.06 -2.07 -24.67
N ILE A 123 -7.09 -2.91 -25.05
CA ILE A 123 -6.85 -3.24 -26.47
C ILE A 123 -8.10 -3.91 -27.06
N ALA A 124 -8.71 -4.86 -26.36
CA ALA A 124 -9.91 -5.55 -26.82
C ALA A 124 -11.10 -4.58 -26.98
N LEU A 125 -11.38 -3.73 -25.98
CA LEU A 125 -12.46 -2.75 -26.03
C LEU A 125 -12.24 -1.73 -27.14
N LYS A 126 -11.01 -1.25 -27.32
CA LYS A 126 -10.65 -0.32 -28.41
C LYS A 126 -10.81 -0.97 -29.78
N VAL A 127 -10.38 -2.21 -29.96
CA VAL A 127 -10.54 -2.94 -31.23
C VAL A 127 -12.02 -3.15 -31.55
N LEU A 128 -12.84 -3.57 -30.58
CA LEU A 128 -14.28 -3.75 -30.75
C LEU A 128 -14.98 -2.42 -31.06
N ALA A 129 -14.62 -1.32 -30.37
CA ALA A 129 -15.15 0.02 -30.65
C ALA A 129 -14.74 0.53 -32.04
N LEU A 130 -13.51 0.27 -32.48
CA LEU A 130 -13.06 0.63 -33.82
C LEU A 130 -13.78 -0.18 -34.90
N ILE A 131 -14.03 -1.47 -34.67
CA ILE A 131 -14.81 -2.34 -35.57
C ILE A 131 -16.26 -1.84 -35.65
N SER A 132 -16.91 -1.57 -34.52
CA SER A 132 -18.29 -1.09 -34.48
C SER A 132 -18.42 0.29 -35.12
N LEU A 133 -17.47 1.20 -34.88
CA LEU A 133 -17.42 2.52 -35.50
C LEU A 133 -17.18 2.43 -37.01
N LYS A 134 -16.28 1.55 -37.47
CA LYS A 134 -16.06 1.31 -38.90
C LYS A 134 -17.33 0.79 -39.57
N LYS A 135 -18.04 -0.14 -38.93
CA LYS A 135 -19.33 -0.67 -39.41
C LYS A 135 -20.40 0.42 -39.47
N TYR A 136 -20.52 1.24 -38.42
CA TYR A 136 -21.44 2.37 -38.42
C TYR A 136 -21.13 3.40 -39.52
N ARG A 137 -19.85 3.76 -39.71
CA ARG A 137 -19.41 4.66 -40.79
C ARG A 137 -19.76 4.11 -42.17
N HIS A 138 -19.64 2.80 -42.37
CA HIS A 138 -19.98 2.16 -43.63
C HIS A 138 -21.50 2.18 -43.88
N LEU A 139 -22.30 1.74 -42.90
CA LEU A 139 -23.76 1.78 -43.00
C LEU A 139 -24.28 3.20 -43.21
N ARG A 140 -23.75 4.17 -42.48
CA ARG A 140 -24.15 5.58 -42.63
C ARG A 140 -23.89 6.11 -44.03
N ARG A 141 -22.75 5.80 -44.64
CA ARG A 141 -22.46 6.17 -46.05
C ARG A 141 -23.42 5.52 -47.04
N ALA A 142 -23.85 4.29 -46.77
CA ALA A 142 -24.77 3.54 -47.64
C ALA A 142 -26.21 4.07 -47.57
N TYR A 143 -26.71 4.38 -46.37
CA TYR A 143 -28.11 4.80 -46.17
C TYR A 143 -28.33 6.32 -46.24
N HIS A 144 -27.29 7.14 -45.99
CA HIS A 144 -27.39 8.61 -46.03
C HIS A 144 -26.39 9.22 -47.03
N PRO A 145 -26.46 8.87 -48.34
CA PRO A 145 -25.52 9.38 -49.34
C PRO A 145 -25.64 10.90 -49.59
N ASN A 146 -26.80 11.49 -49.31
CA ASN A 146 -27.12 12.89 -49.63
C ASN A 146 -26.97 13.87 -48.43
N GLU A 147 -26.55 13.38 -47.26
CA GLU A 147 -26.30 14.23 -46.09
C GLU A 147 -24.80 14.54 -45.98
N GLY A 148 -24.44 15.82 -46.15
CA GLY A 148 -23.06 16.29 -45.99
C GLY A 148 -22.55 16.18 -44.54
N PRO A 149 -21.22 16.19 -44.32
CA PRO A 149 -20.66 16.16 -42.97
C PRO A 149 -21.10 17.39 -42.18
N ARG A 150 -21.65 17.17 -40.98
CA ARG A 150 -21.88 18.20 -39.96
C ARG A 150 -20.68 18.32 -39.05
#